data_AF-A0A5D4P1S4-F1
#
_entry.id   AF-A0A5D4P1S4-F1
#
_cell.length_a   1.000
_cell.length_b   1.000
_cell.length_c   1.000
_cell.angle_alpha   90.00
_cell.angle_beta   90.00
_cell.angle_gamma   90.00
#
_symmetry.space_group_name_H-M   'P 1'
#
loop_
_entity.id
_entity.type
_entity.pdbx_description
1 polymer ?
#
loop_
_entity_poly.entity_id
_entity_poly.type
_entity_poly.pdbx_seq_one_letter_code
_entity_poly.pdbx_strand_id
1 'polypeptide(L)'
;MIFYPAGNFVQFTRRIRRCFAMTSWKIVKMSGEAEPWWFFPDWKKDIKEELNYSTEKKAFEQYINLIEEYNEAFQHAKHKKNTAAFWNEDEKVFCEACDDDLQLYHGLILMEDEKVKEFTEEEKKKFDSSFIR
;
A
#
# COMPACT_ATOMS: atom_id res chain seq x y z
N MET A 1 59.70 -31.10 23.76
CA MET A 1 59.78 -29.65 24.05
C MET A 1 60.51 -29.01 22.88
N ILE A 2 59.97 -27.90 22.35
CA ILE A 2 60.50 -27.05 21.24
C ILE A 2 60.06 -27.50 19.83
N PHE A 3 59.48 -26.71 18.89
CA PHE A 3 58.95 -25.33 18.74
C PHE A 3 57.99 -25.34 17.51
N TYR A 4 57.01 -24.41 17.45
CA TYR A 4 56.14 -24.06 16.29
C TYR A 4 56.94 -23.46 15.12
N PRO A 5 56.48 -23.50 13.83
CA PRO A 5 55.52 -22.51 13.28
C PRO A 5 54.67 -23.10 12.11
N ALA A 6 53.78 -22.46 11.35
CA ALA A 6 53.21 -21.13 11.19
C ALA A 6 51.76 -21.38 10.70
N GLY A 7 50.76 -20.62 11.14
CA GLY A 7 50.31 -19.49 10.34
C GLY A 7 49.38 -19.91 9.19
N ASN A 8 48.08 -19.95 9.44
CA ASN A 8 47.11 -19.70 8.36
C ASN A 8 45.95 -18.87 8.93
N PHE A 9 46.23 -17.57 9.07
CA PHE A 9 45.29 -16.55 9.52
C PHE A 9 44.52 -16.08 8.28
N VAL A 10 43.44 -16.78 7.93
CA VAL A 10 42.52 -16.31 6.89
C VAL A 10 41.65 -15.21 7.50
N GLN A 11 42.18 -13.98 7.51
CA GLN A 11 41.39 -12.77 7.60
C GLN A 11 40.71 -12.55 6.25
N PHE A 12 39.49 -13.07 6.10
CA PHE A 12 38.65 -12.66 4.98
C PHE A 12 37.43 -11.92 5.49
N THR A 13 37.54 -10.60 5.35
CA THR A 13 36.54 -9.57 5.62
C THR A 13 35.12 -10.04 5.32
N ARG A 14 34.32 -10.31 6.36
CA ARG A 14 32.87 -10.27 6.23
C ARG A 14 32.47 -8.81 6.16
N ARG A 15 32.57 -8.27 4.94
CA ARG A 15 31.99 -7.02 4.49
C ARG A 15 30.56 -6.96 5.01
N ILE A 16 30.34 -6.17 6.05
CA ILE A 16 29.01 -5.81 6.52
C ILE A 16 28.37 -5.11 5.33
N ARG A 17 27.61 -5.85 4.51
CA ARG A 17 26.60 -5.25 3.66
C ARG A 17 25.61 -4.66 4.63
N ARG A 18 25.84 -3.43 5.04
CA ARG A 18 24.79 -2.54 5.51
C ARG A 18 23.90 -2.40 4.27
N CYS A 19 22.97 -3.34 4.11
CA CYS A 19 21.80 -3.12 3.29
C CYS A 19 21.08 -1.99 4.00
N PHE A 20 21.41 -0.77 3.60
CA PHE A 20 20.56 0.37 3.83
C PHE A 20 19.27 -0.02 3.10
N ALA A 21 18.29 -0.55 3.84
CA ALA A 21 16.98 -0.78 3.29
C ALA A 21 16.49 0.59 2.83
N MET A 22 16.50 0.81 1.51
CA MET A 22 15.87 1.99 0.95
C MET A 22 14.38 1.76 1.13
N THR A 23 13.73 2.55 1.97
CA THR A 23 12.28 2.53 2.11
C THR A 23 11.66 2.80 0.75
N SER A 24 10.84 1.87 0.29
CA SER A 24 10.10 1.92 -0.95
C SER A 24 8.69 2.43 -0.68
N TRP A 25 8.20 3.33 -1.52
CA TRP A 25 6.88 3.93 -1.35
C TRP A 25 6.04 3.51 -2.53
N LYS A 26 4.84 2.97 -2.28
CA LYS A 26 3.95 2.61 -3.36
C LYS A 26 2.49 2.91 -3.05
N ILE A 27 1.75 3.29 -4.08
CA ILE A 27 0.31 3.41 -4.04
C ILE A 27 -0.26 2.18 -4.74
N VAL A 28 -1.10 1.44 -4.05
CA VAL A 28 -1.78 0.27 -4.59
C VAL A 28 -3.21 0.66 -4.94
N LYS A 29 -3.59 0.45 -6.20
CA LYS A 29 -4.96 0.53 -6.68
C LYS A 29 -5.52 -0.87 -6.78
N MET A 30 -6.68 -1.09 -6.19
CA MET A 30 -7.36 -2.38 -6.21
C MET A 30 -8.83 -2.23 -6.58
N SER A 31 -9.40 -3.29 -7.15
CA SER A 31 -10.83 -3.38 -7.40
C SER A 31 -11.31 -4.77 -7.04
N GLY A 32 -12.25 -4.86 -6.11
CA GLY A 32 -12.73 -6.12 -5.58
C GLY A 32 -14.09 -6.00 -4.89
N GLU A 33 -14.65 -7.14 -4.50
CA GLU A 33 -15.95 -7.28 -3.84
C GLU A 33 -15.90 -6.97 -2.33
N ALA A 34 -14.70 -6.75 -1.79
CA ALA A 34 -14.46 -6.44 -0.39
C ALA A 34 -13.84 -5.04 -0.20
N GLU A 35 -14.17 -4.40 0.92
CA GLU A 35 -13.55 -3.12 1.28
C GLU A 35 -12.02 -3.30 1.50
N PRO A 36 -11.19 -2.35 1.04
CA PRO A 36 -9.72 -2.46 0.97
C PRO A 36 -9.01 -2.60 2.32
N TRP A 37 -9.69 -2.38 3.44
CA TRP A 37 -9.13 -2.50 4.79
C TRP A 37 -9.30 -3.88 5.44
N TRP A 38 -10.05 -4.80 4.83
CA TRP A 38 -10.23 -6.14 5.40
C TRP A 38 -8.97 -7.00 5.27
N PHE A 39 -8.10 -6.70 4.30
CA PHE A 39 -6.83 -7.41 4.07
C PHE A 39 -6.96 -8.94 4.22
N PHE A 40 -7.98 -9.52 3.57
CA PHE A 40 -8.14 -10.99 3.53
C PHE A 40 -6.88 -11.67 2.98
N PRO A 41 -6.58 -12.94 3.30
CA PRO A 41 -5.34 -13.59 2.90
C PRO A 41 -4.98 -13.46 1.40
N ASP A 42 -6.01 -13.36 0.56
CA ASP A 42 -5.91 -13.26 -0.89
C ASP A 42 -6.12 -11.84 -1.44
N TRP A 43 -6.15 -10.80 -0.60
CA TRP A 43 -6.42 -9.41 -1.00
C TRP A 43 -5.51 -8.90 -2.13
N LYS A 44 -4.29 -9.44 -2.23
CA LYS A 44 -3.34 -9.07 -3.30
C LYS A 44 -3.83 -9.46 -4.69
N LYS A 45 -4.79 -10.39 -4.82
CA LYS A 45 -5.40 -10.78 -6.09
C LYS A 45 -6.24 -9.66 -6.71
N ASP A 46 -6.75 -8.76 -5.87
CA ASP A 46 -7.61 -7.64 -6.30
C ASP A 46 -6.80 -6.41 -6.74
N ILE A 47 -5.48 -6.45 -6.59
CA ILE A 47 -4.57 -5.38 -7.03
C ILE A 47 -4.62 -5.27 -8.56
N LYS A 48 -4.98 -4.09 -9.04
CA LYS A 48 -4.99 -3.76 -10.48
C LYS A 48 -3.71 -3.05 -10.90
N GLU A 49 -3.20 -2.15 -10.06
CA GLU A 49 -2.04 -1.32 -10.38
C GLU A 49 -1.24 -0.99 -9.11
N GLU A 50 0.09 -0.95 -9.24
CA GLU A 50 0.99 -0.43 -8.20
C GLU A 50 1.86 0.70 -8.77
N LEU A 51 1.75 1.89 -8.17
CA LEU A 51 2.54 3.05 -8.53
C LEU A 51 3.69 3.21 -7.54
N ASN A 52 4.93 3.09 -8.02
CA ASN A 52 6.13 3.14 -7.17
C ASN A 52 6.76 4.54 -7.17
N TYR A 53 7.22 4.98 -6.00
CA TYR A 53 7.79 6.30 -5.78
C TYR A 53 9.09 6.22 -4.98
N SER A 54 10.03 7.11 -5.31
CA SER A 54 11.33 7.19 -4.64
C SER A 54 11.28 7.95 -3.31
N THR A 55 10.19 8.66 -3.01
CA THR A 55 10.10 9.53 -1.83
C THR A 55 8.68 9.53 -1.29
N GLU A 56 8.57 9.43 0.03
CA GLU A 56 7.33 9.51 0.80
C GLU A 56 6.45 10.68 0.40
N LYS A 57 7.02 11.89 0.35
CA LYS A 57 6.29 13.12 0.04
C LYS A 57 5.61 13.05 -1.33
N LYS A 58 6.33 12.56 -2.36
CA LYS A 58 5.75 12.41 -3.71
C LYS A 58 4.63 11.37 -3.73
N ALA A 59 4.83 10.26 -3.02
CA ALA A 59 3.81 9.22 -2.91
C ALA A 59 2.55 9.75 -2.21
N PHE A 60 2.71 10.50 -1.12
CA PHE A 60 1.58 11.09 -0.39
C PHE A 60 0.86 12.16 -1.21
N GLU A 61 1.58 13.07 -1.87
CA GLU A 61 0.98 14.08 -2.76
C GLU A 61 0.16 13.43 -3.88
N GLN A 62 0.72 12.41 -4.55
CA GLN A 62 -0.01 11.67 -5.58
C GLN A 62 -1.18 10.86 -5.02
N TYR A 63 -1.06 10.33 -3.81
CA TYR A 63 -2.15 9.63 -3.14
C TYR A 63 -3.35 10.54 -2.88
N ILE A 64 -3.12 11.77 -2.41
CA ILE A 64 -4.18 12.76 -2.23
C ILE A 64 -4.80 13.16 -3.58
N ASN A 65 -3.99 13.41 -4.61
CA ASN A 65 -4.52 13.72 -5.95
C ASN A 65 -5.43 12.61 -6.49
N LEU A 66 -5.04 11.35 -6.31
CA LEU A 66 -5.86 10.20 -6.73
C LEU A 66 -7.16 10.12 -5.94
N ILE A 67 -7.16 10.49 -4.65
CA ILE A 67 -8.38 10.55 -3.85
C ILE A 67 -9.33 11.62 -4.38
N GLU A 68 -8.81 12.81 -4.71
CA GLU A 68 -9.61 13.89 -5.30
C GLU A 68 -10.21 13.45 -6.64
N GLU A 69 -9.41 12.85 -7.51
CA GLU A 69 -9.86 12.28 -8.80
C GLU A 69 -10.94 11.21 -8.61
N TYR A 70 -10.74 10.30 -7.66
CA TYR A 70 -11.71 9.23 -7.39
C TYR A 70 -12.97 9.78 -6.73
N ASN A 71 -12.86 10.77 -5.86
CA ASN A 71 -14.04 11.46 -5.36
C ASN A 71 -14.85 11.98 -6.55
N GLU A 72 -14.26 12.74 -7.47
CA GLU A 72 -14.96 13.25 -8.66
C GLU A 72 -15.56 12.15 -9.55
N ALA A 73 -14.86 11.02 -9.70
CA ALA A 73 -15.29 9.91 -10.56
C ALA A 73 -16.38 9.01 -9.94
N PHE A 74 -16.48 8.94 -8.61
CA PHE A 74 -17.37 8.01 -7.91
C PHE A 74 -18.43 8.74 -7.06
N GLN A 75 -19.63 8.16 -7.00
CA GLN A 75 -20.76 8.69 -6.24
C GLN A 75 -20.51 8.61 -4.74
N HIS A 76 -19.94 7.50 -4.29
CA HIS A 76 -19.72 7.21 -2.89
C HIS A 76 -18.24 6.99 -2.59
N ALA A 77 -17.83 7.46 -1.42
CA ALA A 77 -16.48 7.28 -0.91
C ALA A 77 -16.55 7.02 0.60
N LYS A 78 -15.63 6.19 1.08
CA LYS A 78 -15.45 5.91 2.52
C LYS A 78 -13.99 5.62 2.78
N HIS A 79 -13.45 6.25 3.81
CA HIS A 79 -12.09 5.98 4.25
C HIS A 79 -12.08 5.32 5.63
N LYS A 80 -11.05 4.51 5.87
CA LYS A 80 -10.77 3.91 7.17
C LYS A 80 -9.28 3.86 7.38
N LYS A 81 -8.83 4.46 8.48
CA LYS A 81 -7.40 4.66 8.76
C LYS A 81 -6.74 5.35 7.56
N ASN A 82 -5.90 4.62 6.84
CA ASN A 82 -5.03 5.13 5.78
C ASN A 82 -5.39 4.52 4.42
N THR A 83 -6.59 3.94 4.33
CA THR A 83 -7.14 3.31 3.13
C THR A 83 -8.44 3.99 2.76
N ALA A 84 -8.68 4.11 1.46
CA ALA A 84 -9.90 4.70 0.91
C ALA A 84 -10.58 3.71 -0.04
N ALA A 85 -11.91 3.70 -0.02
CA ALA A 85 -12.75 2.90 -0.89
C ALA A 85 -13.76 3.82 -1.59
N PHE A 86 -13.99 3.57 -2.88
CA PHE A 86 -14.86 4.35 -3.73
C PHE A 86 -15.75 3.39 -4.53
N TRP A 87 -17.01 3.76 -4.74
CA TRP A 87 -17.94 2.93 -5.49
C TRP A 87 -19.11 3.73 -6.07
N ASN A 88 -19.73 3.16 -7.10
CA ASN A 88 -21.00 3.61 -7.67
C ASN A 88 -22.07 2.56 -7.39
N GLU A 89 -23.30 2.97 -7.09
CA GLU A 89 -24.40 2.03 -6.81
C GLU A 89 -24.72 1.12 -8.01
N ASP A 90 -24.49 1.63 -9.21
CA ASP A 90 -24.72 0.91 -10.47
C ASP A 90 -23.58 -0.06 -10.84
N GLU A 91 -22.44 0.03 -10.15
CA GLU A 91 -21.26 -0.79 -10.43
C GLU A 91 -21.22 -2.02 -9.52
N LYS A 92 -21.78 -3.13 -10.00
CA LYS A 92 -21.86 -4.40 -9.27
C LYS A 92 -21.25 -5.56 -10.06
N VAL A 93 -20.84 -6.60 -9.35
CA VAL A 93 -20.32 -7.85 -9.90
C VAL A 93 -21.16 -9.01 -9.43
N PHE A 94 -21.60 -9.86 -10.35
CA PHE A 94 -22.35 -11.06 -10.01
C PHE A 94 -21.43 -12.12 -9.41
N CYS A 95 -21.75 -12.60 -8.21
CA CYS A 95 -21.00 -13.66 -7.55
C CYS A 95 -21.75 -14.99 -7.68
N GLU A 96 -21.24 -15.89 -8.53
CA GLU A 96 -21.85 -17.21 -8.77
C GLU A 96 -21.96 -18.07 -7.51
N ALA A 97 -21.04 -17.89 -6.55
CA ALA A 97 -21.06 -18.64 -5.30
C ALA A 97 -22.18 -18.19 -4.34
N CYS A 98 -22.59 -16.92 -4.43
CA CYS A 98 -23.63 -16.33 -3.60
C CYS A 98 -24.98 -16.21 -4.32
N ASP A 99 -24.99 -16.34 -5.66
CA ASP A 99 -26.15 -16.09 -6.52
C ASP A 99 -26.75 -14.68 -6.31
N ASP A 100 -25.87 -13.68 -6.13
CA ASP A 100 -26.24 -12.30 -5.81
C ASP A 100 -25.27 -11.28 -6.43
N ASP A 101 -25.75 -10.05 -6.62
CA ASP A 101 -24.98 -8.92 -7.12
C ASP A 101 -24.22 -8.23 -5.98
N LEU A 102 -22.90 -8.40 -5.95
CA LEU A 102 -22.04 -7.77 -4.97
C LEU A 102 -21.58 -6.38 -5.42
N GLN A 103 -21.46 -5.47 -4.46
CA GLN A 103 -20.90 -4.14 -4.69
C GLN A 103 -19.42 -4.27 -5.10
N LEU A 104 -19.04 -3.63 -6.20
CA LEU A 104 -17.63 -3.49 -6.57
C LEU A 104 -17.05 -2.24 -5.90
N TYR A 105 -15.93 -2.41 -5.21
CA TYR A 105 -15.18 -1.33 -4.58
C TYR A 105 -13.87 -1.08 -5.30
N HIS A 106 -13.54 0.19 -5.48
CA HIS A 106 -12.23 0.65 -5.91
C HIS A 106 -11.45 1.19 -4.71
N GLY A 107 -10.36 0.51 -4.37
CA GLY A 107 -9.54 0.82 -3.21
C GLY A 107 -8.24 1.54 -3.57
N LEU A 108 -7.87 2.52 -2.75
CA LEU A 108 -6.56 3.17 -2.76
C LEU A 108 -5.87 2.92 -1.42
N ILE A 109 -4.60 2.50 -1.49
CA ILE A 109 -3.76 2.23 -0.31
C ILE A 109 -2.37 2.81 -0.53
N LEU A 110 -1.88 3.61 0.42
CA LEU A 110 -0.50 4.05 0.47
C LEU A 110 0.33 3.11 1.34
N MET A 111 1.39 2.54 0.79
CA MET A 111 2.26 1.58 1.44
C MET A 111 3.69 2.12 1.60
N GLU A 112 4.29 1.79 2.74
CA GLU A 112 5.71 1.87 3.04
C GLU A 112 6.26 0.44 3.04
N ASP A 113 7.08 0.12 2.05
CA ASP A 113 7.56 -1.23 1.76
C ASP A 113 6.40 -2.24 1.58
N GLU A 114 6.25 -3.16 2.52
CA GLU A 114 5.19 -4.17 2.53
C GLU A 114 4.09 -3.88 3.56
N LYS A 115 4.11 -2.70 4.19
CA LYS A 115 3.15 -2.29 5.21
C LYS A 115 2.34 -1.10 4.74
N VAL A 116 1.12 -0.98 5.25
CA VAL A 116 0.33 0.24 5.07
C VAL A 116 1.06 1.37 5.80
N LYS A 117 1.30 2.47 5.09
CA LYS A 117 1.94 3.65 5.68
C LYS A 117 1.05 4.17 6.80
N GLU A 118 1.62 4.47 7.96
CA GLU A 118 0.95 5.25 9.00
C GLU A 118 1.09 6.75 8.71
N PHE A 119 0.02 7.51 8.94
CA PHE A 119 -0.02 8.94 8.62
C PHE A 119 0.28 9.73 9.89
N THR A 120 1.06 10.78 9.72
CA THR A 120 1.22 11.82 10.74
C THR A 120 -0.10 12.55 10.95
N GLU A 121 -0.25 13.26 12.08
CA GLU A 121 -1.49 14.00 12.38
C GLU A 121 -1.82 15.08 11.34
N GLU A 122 -0.80 15.66 10.69
CA GLU A 122 -0.97 16.64 9.62
C GLU A 122 -1.48 15.98 8.34
N GLU A 123 -0.92 14.82 7.97
CA GLU A 123 -1.34 14.03 6.82
C GLU A 123 -2.75 13.48 7.00
N LYS A 124 -3.11 13.02 8.22
CA LYS A 124 -4.48 12.59 8.54
C LYS A 124 -5.48 13.70 8.34
N LYS A 125 -5.21 14.91 8.85
CA LYS A 125 -6.09 16.07 8.65
C LYS A 125 -6.30 16.37 7.17
N LYS A 126 -5.22 16.32 6.37
CA LYS A 126 -5.32 16.53 4.92
C LYS A 126 -6.13 15.42 4.23
N PHE A 127 -5.86 14.18 4.58
CA PHE A 127 -6.57 13.01 4.07
C PHE A 127 -8.07 13.10 4.40
N ASP A 128 -8.43 13.32 5.67
CA ASP A 128 -9.82 13.45 6.11
C ASP A 128 -10.52 14.64 5.44
N SER A 129 -9.82 15.78 5.27
CA SER A 129 -10.38 16.94 4.56
C SER A 129 -10.69 16.66 3.08
N SER A 130 -10.05 15.65 2.47
CA SER A 130 -10.27 15.29 1.07
C SER A 130 -11.61 14.57 0.85
N PHE A 131 -12.28 14.11 1.92
CA PHE A 131 -13.59 13.42 1.85
C PHE A 131 -14.77 14.30 2.27
N ILE A 132 -14.52 15.56 2.64
CA ILE A 132 -15.59 16.50 2.99
C ILE A 132 -16.15 17.08 1.69
N ARG A 133 -17.36 16.65 1.31
CA ARG A 133 -18.15 17.15 0.18
C ARG A 133 -19.32 18.00 0.63
#